data_AF-A0A7X7DER9-F1
#
_entry.id   AF-A0A7X7DER9-F1
#
_cell.length_a   1.000
_cell.length_b   1.000
_cell.length_c   1.000
_cell.angle_alpha   90.00
_cell.angle_beta   90.00
_cell.angle_gamma   90.00
#
_symmetry.space_group_name_H-M   'P 1'
#
loop_
_entity.id
_entity.type
_entity.pdbx_description
1 polymer ?
#
loop_
_entity_poly.entity_id
_entity_poly.type
_entity_poly.pdbx_seq_one_letter_code
_entity_poly.pdbx_strand_id
1 'polypeptide(L)'
;MKKEPIPQDVRRLVAADFRRWARAPVMGQVLSILFGLLFLFQCMILPLVGKAAMGGSGSPGAGPADTVWKNQVFFFSMLFLTLAVGAGAFYSKWVRRKIDGTPFPIATASLLALNLAMLLAFAAGLLGI
;
A
#
# COMPACT_ATOMS: atom_id res chain seq x y z
N MET A 1 -35.38 3.97 -3.11
CA MET A 1 -34.78 3.12 -2.07
C MET A 1 -34.47 3.97 -0.84
N LYS A 2 -35.29 3.87 0.21
CA LYS A 2 -35.08 4.56 1.50
C LYS A 2 -33.97 3.79 2.25
N LYS A 3 -32.80 4.39 2.44
CA LYS A 3 -31.74 3.79 3.30
C LYS A 3 -32.23 3.90 4.74
N GLU A 4 -32.66 2.79 5.33
CA GLU A 4 -32.93 2.75 6.77
C GLU A 4 -31.63 3.07 7.54
N PRO A 5 -31.69 3.96 8.53
CA PRO A 5 -30.52 4.31 9.32
C PRO A 5 -30.08 3.10 10.15
N ILE A 6 -28.83 2.68 9.97
CA ILE A 6 -28.23 1.57 10.72
C ILE A 6 -28.37 1.83 12.23
N PRO A 7 -28.94 0.89 13.01
CA PRO A 7 -29.14 1.04 14.44
C PRO A 7 -27.84 1.36 15.21
N GLN A 8 -27.93 2.23 16.22
CA GLN A 8 -26.78 2.75 16.99
C GLN A 8 -26.04 1.64 17.75
N ASP A 9 -26.76 0.64 18.23
CA ASP A 9 -26.27 -0.61 18.84
C ASP A 9 -25.44 -1.45 17.86
N VAL A 10 -25.90 -1.61 16.62
CA VAL A 10 -25.15 -2.31 15.56
C VAL A 10 -23.85 -1.57 15.23
N ARG A 11 -23.87 -0.23 15.14
CA ARG A 11 -22.63 0.56 14.95
C ARG A 11 -21.63 0.36 16.10
N ARG A 12 -22.10 0.28 17.34
CA ARG A 12 -21.24 0.08 18.52
C ARG A 12 -20.64 -1.32 18.54
N LEU A 13 -21.42 -2.35 18.18
CA LEU A 13 -20.95 -3.74 18.05
C LEU A 13 -19.87 -3.86 16.97
N VAL A 14 -20.13 -3.36 15.77
CA VAL A 14 -19.15 -3.38 14.66
C VAL A 14 -17.87 -2.63 15.03
N ALA A 15 -17.97 -1.47 15.68
CA ALA A 15 -16.80 -0.72 16.14
C ALA A 15 -16.04 -1.40 17.29
N ALA A 16 -16.73 -2.17 18.15
CA ALA A 16 -16.11 -2.95 19.21
C ALA A 16 -15.34 -4.15 18.63
N ASP A 17 -15.96 -4.90 17.71
CA ASP A 17 -15.32 -6.04 17.04
C ASP A 17 -14.16 -5.60 16.15
N PHE A 18 -14.31 -4.51 15.41
CA PHE A 18 -13.22 -3.94 14.61
C PHE A 18 -12.02 -3.55 15.48
N ARG A 19 -12.26 -2.93 16.65
CA ARG A 19 -11.19 -2.61 17.61
C ARG A 19 -10.56 -3.87 18.20
N ARG A 20 -11.34 -4.92 18.46
CA ARG A 20 -10.84 -6.20 18.96
C ARG A 20 -9.94 -6.89 17.95
N TRP A 21 -10.36 -6.89 16.67
CA TRP A 21 -9.58 -7.40 15.53
C TRP A 21 -8.33 -6.57 15.25
N ALA A 22 -8.42 -5.24 15.25
CA ALA A 22 -7.28 -4.35 15.06
C ALA A 22 -6.21 -4.51 16.16
N ARG A 23 -6.64 -4.93 17.36
CA ARG A 23 -5.77 -5.26 18.49
C ARG A 23 -5.21 -6.69 18.43
N ALA A 24 -5.65 -7.58 17.53
CA ALA A 24 -5.16 -8.95 17.49
C ALA A 24 -3.69 -9.03 16.95
N PRO A 25 -2.83 -9.90 17.50
CA PRO A 25 -1.40 -9.97 17.09
C PRO A 25 -1.27 -10.46 15.66
N VAL A 26 -2.10 -11.46 15.36
CA VAL A 26 -2.20 -12.11 14.06
C VAL A 26 -2.54 -11.10 12.98
N MET A 27 -3.45 -10.15 13.24
CA MET A 27 -3.85 -9.13 12.27
C MET A 27 -2.66 -8.26 11.85
N GLY A 28 -1.90 -7.74 12.83
CA GLY A 28 -0.71 -6.93 12.55
C GLY A 28 0.39 -7.70 11.81
N GLN A 29 0.56 -9.00 12.09
CA GLN A 29 1.49 -9.87 11.36
C GLN A 29 1.03 -10.14 9.93
N VAL A 30 -0.21 -10.59 9.74
CA VAL A 30 -0.78 -10.90 8.42
C VAL A 30 -0.74 -9.66 7.53
N LEU A 31 -1.16 -8.50 8.03
CA LEU A 31 -1.08 -7.25 7.26
C LEU A 31 0.36 -6.86 6.93
N SER A 32 1.33 -7.16 7.80
CA SER A 32 2.74 -6.86 7.52
C SER A 32 3.34 -7.79 6.47
N ILE A 33 2.99 -9.07 6.50
CA ILE A 33 3.41 -10.05 5.48
C ILE A 33 2.78 -9.64 4.14
N LEU A 34 1.49 -9.34 4.13
CA LEU A 34 0.79 -8.88 2.94
C LEU A 34 1.39 -7.57 2.40
N PHE A 35 1.71 -6.63 3.28
CA PHE A 35 2.39 -5.38 2.91
C PHE A 35 3.77 -5.65 2.28
N GLY A 36 4.56 -6.55 2.86
CA GLY A 36 5.85 -6.94 2.29
C GLY A 36 5.73 -7.58 0.90
N LEU A 37 4.74 -8.46 0.71
CA LEU A 37 4.46 -9.09 -0.58
C LEU A 37 4.00 -8.06 -1.63
N LEU A 38 3.10 -7.15 -1.25
CA LEU A 38 2.63 -6.09 -2.12
C LEU A 38 3.77 -5.12 -2.49
N PHE A 39 4.64 -4.80 -1.54
CA PHE A 39 5.83 -3.96 -1.81
C PHE A 39 6.80 -4.65 -2.77
N LEU A 40 7.05 -5.95 -2.60
CA LEU A 40 7.88 -6.72 -3.53
C LEU A 40 7.26 -6.75 -4.93
N PHE A 41 5.95 -6.99 -5.02
CA PHE A 41 5.22 -6.91 -6.29
C PHE A 41 5.34 -5.51 -6.92
N GLN A 42 5.20 -4.45 -6.13
CA GLN A 42 5.37 -3.06 -6.57
C GLN A 42 6.77 -2.82 -7.15
N CYS A 43 7.81 -3.37 -6.54
CA CYS A 43 9.18 -3.29 -7.05
C CYS A 43 9.35 -4.04 -8.38
N MET A 44 8.67 -5.17 -8.56
CA MET A 44 8.72 -5.94 -9.81
C MET A 44 8.01 -5.26 -10.97
N ILE A 45 6.94 -4.49 -10.70
CA ILE A 45 6.22 -3.74 -11.73
C ILE A 45 6.79 -2.34 -11.99
N LEU A 46 7.77 -1.89 -11.18
CA LEU A 46 8.44 -0.59 -11.33
C LEU A 46 9.07 -0.37 -12.72
N PRO A 47 9.71 -1.38 -13.36
CA PRO A 47 10.21 -1.24 -14.73
C PRO A 47 9.13 -0.92 -15.77
N LEU A 48 7.85 -1.27 -15.53
CA LEU A 48 6.74 -1.04 -16.48
C LEU A 48 6.33 0.43 -16.59
N VAL A 49 6.72 1.26 -15.62
CA VAL A 49 6.43 2.70 -15.58
C VAL A 49 7.69 3.57 -15.56
N GLY A 50 8.86 2.92 -15.56
CA GLY A 50 10.15 3.59 -15.53
C GLY A 50 10.65 4.01 -16.91
N LYS A 51 11.81 4.68 -16.95
CA LYS A 51 12.52 5.02 -18.20
C LYS A 51 12.72 3.83 -19.14
N ALA A 52 12.84 2.61 -18.62
CA ALA A 52 12.95 1.38 -19.40
C ALA A 52 11.67 1.05 -20.21
N ALA A 53 10.48 1.39 -19.71
CA ALA A 53 9.23 1.23 -20.46
C ALA A 53 9.00 2.36 -21.49
N MET A 54 9.57 3.55 -21.23
CA MET A 54 9.46 4.72 -22.10
C MET A 54 10.51 4.74 -23.23
N GLY A 55 11.71 4.21 -22.97
CA GLY A 55 12.82 4.18 -23.93
C GLY A 55 12.94 2.88 -24.73
N GLY A 56 12.06 1.90 -24.50
CA GLY A 56 12.19 0.55 -25.05
C GLY A 56 13.37 -0.23 -24.47
N SER A 57 13.52 -1.50 -24.85
CA SER A 57 14.56 -2.39 -24.28
C SER A 57 16.00 -2.04 -24.71
N GLY A 58 16.22 -0.90 -25.37
CA GLY A 58 17.49 -0.52 -25.99
C GLY A 58 17.77 -1.21 -27.33
N SER A 59 16.85 -2.03 -27.85
CA SER A 59 16.95 -2.60 -29.19
C SER A 59 16.55 -1.55 -30.25
N PRO A 60 17.26 -1.44 -31.39
CA PRO A 60 16.92 -0.50 -32.45
C PRO A 60 15.46 -0.70 -32.91
N GLY A 61 14.61 0.31 -32.68
CA GLY A 61 13.18 0.27 -33.02
C GLY A 61 12.23 -0.11 -31.87
N ALA A 62 12.72 -0.37 -30.66
CA ALA A 62 11.86 -0.54 -29.49
C ALA A 62 11.31 0.84 -29.05
N GLY A 63 10.13 1.20 -29.53
CA GLY A 63 9.40 2.38 -29.09
C GLY A 63 8.76 2.21 -27.70
N PRO A 64 8.09 3.26 -27.20
CA PRO A 64 7.28 3.17 -25.98
C PRO A 64 6.23 2.06 -26.12
N ALA A 65 5.94 1.34 -25.03
CA ALA A 65 4.88 0.33 -25.06
C ALA A 65 3.51 0.98 -25.42
N ASP A 66 2.73 0.35 -26.31
CA ASP A 66 1.42 0.87 -26.77
C ASP A 66 0.41 1.16 -25.64
N THR A 67 0.66 0.67 -24.43
CA THR A 67 -0.22 0.81 -23.25
C THR A 67 0.46 1.44 -22.03
N VAL A 68 1.46 2.32 -22.23
CA VAL A 68 2.15 3.07 -21.14
C VAL A 68 1.17 3.68 -20.13
N TRP A 69 0.10 4.35 -20.59
CA TRP A 69 -0.85 5.00 -19.67
C TRP A 69 -1.59 3.98 -18.78
N LYS A 70 -1.90 2.79 -19.30
CA LYS A 70 -2.57 1.73 -18.53
C LYS A 70 -1.64 1.18 -17.45
N ASN A 71 -0.35 1.05 -17.77
CA ASN A 71 0.67 0.62 -16.83
C ASN A 71 0.87 1.66 -15.70
N GLN A 72 0.86 2.95 -16.04
CA GLN A 72 0.92 4.04 -15.06
C GLN A 72 -0.27 4.01 -14.10
N VAL A 73 -1.50 3.88 -14.61
CA VAL A 73 -2.70 3.80 -13.77
C VAL A 73 -2.71 2.55 -12.91
N PHE A 74 -2.29 1.40 -13.45
CA PHE A 74 -2.16 0.16 -12.69
C PHE A 74 -1.13 0.29 -11.56
N PHE A 75 0.05 0.82 -11.86
CA PHE A 75 1.11 1.05 -10.89
C PHE A 75 0.66 1.99 -9.77
N PHE A 76 0.00 3.10 -10.13
CA PHE A 76 -0.53 4.05 -9.17
C PHE A 76 -1.62 3.44 -8.27
N SER A 77 -2.53 2.67 -8.85
CA SER A 77 -3.59 1.98 -8.11
C SER A 77 -3.01 0.97 -7.12
N MET A 78 -2.00 0.20 -7.54
CA MET A 78 -1.30 -0.74 -6.66
C MET A 78 -0.48 -0.03 -5.58
N LEU A 79 0.11 1.12 -5.88
CA LEU A 79 0.83 1.91 -4.90
C LEU A 79 -0.09 2.40 -3.78
N PHE A 80 -1.29 2.86 -4.13
CA PHE A 80 -2.33 3.24 -3.17
C PHE A 80 -2.80 2.05 -2.33
N LEU A 81 -3.03 0.89 -2.96
CA LEU A 81 -3.41 -0.33 -2.23
C LEU A 81 -2.31 -0.73 -1.23
N THR A 82 -1.06 -0.69 -1.66
CA THR A 82 0.10 -1.06 -0.83
C THR A 82 0.26 -0.08 0.34
N LEU A 83 0.06 1.22 0.10
CA LEU A 83 0.03 2.23 1.17
C LEU A 83 -1.11 2.00 2.16
N ALA A 84 -2.32 1.67 1.69
CA ALA A 84 -3.46 1.40 2.56
C ALA A 84 -3.21 0.18 3.46
N VAL A 85 -2.69 -0.91 2.89
CA VAL A 85 -2.34 -2.13 3.65
C VAL A 85 -1.19 -1.86 4.62
N GLY A 86 -0.15 -1.13 4.19
CA GLY A 86 0.98 -0.75 5.03
C GLY A 86 0.59 0.16 6.20
N ALA A 87 -0.26 1.16 5.95
CA ALA A 87 -0.80 2.03 6.98
C ALA A 87 -1.66 1.24 7.98
N GLY A 88 -2.48 0.29 7.51
CA GLY A 88 -3.24 -0.63 8.36
C GLY A 88 -2.33 -1.51 9.22
N ALA A 89 -1.26 -2.06 8.65
CA ALA A 89 -0.27 -2.87 9.35
C ALA A 89 0.44 -2.05 10.45
N PHE A 90 0.88 -0.85 10.11
CA PHE A 90 1.54 0.07 11.01
C PHE A 90 0.59 0.50 12.14
N TYR A 91 -0.66 0.86 11.80
CA TYR A 91 -1.67 1.26 12.78
C TYR A 91 -1.97 0.14 13.79
N SER A 92 -2.16 -1.10 13.32
CA SER A 92 -2.39 -2.25 14.21
C SER A 92 -1.22 -2.47 15.20
N LYS A 93 0.03 -2.39 14.71
CA LYS A 93 1.21 -2.50 15.57
C LYS A 93 1.41 -1.29 16.48
N TRP A 94 1.07 -0.09 16.03
CA TRP A 94 1.15 1.14 16.81
C TRP A 94 0.14 1.15 17.98
N VAL A 95 -1.09 0.70 17.73
CA VAL A 95 -2.10 0.52 18.78
C VAL A 95 -1.62 -0.49 19.82
N ARG A 96 -1.02 -1.60 19.40
CA ARG A 96 -0.40 -2.59 20.31
C ARG A 96 0.74 -2.02 21.12
N ARG A 97 1.62 -1.22 20.51
CA ARG A 97 2.71 -0.53 21.23
C ARG A 97 2.18 0.34 22.37
N LYS A 98 1.08 1.06 22.16
CA LYS A 98 0.48 1.92 23.20
C LYS A 98 -0.07 1.13 24.40
N ILE A 99 -0.42 -0.13 24.21
CA ILE A 99 -1.05 -0.98 25.24
C ILE A 99 0.00 -1.86 25.93
N ASP A 100 0.82 -2.55 25.14
CA ASP A 100 1.72 -3.60 25.62
C ASP A 100 3.19 -3.15 25.74
N GLY A 101 3.51 -1.89 25.37
CA GLY A 101 4.89 -1.37 25.40
C GLY A 101 5.85 -2.03 24.39
N THR A 102 5.31 -2.81 23.44
CA THR A 102 6.09 -3.54 22.43
C THR A 102 7.01 -2.61 21.60
N PRO A 103 8.19 -3.10 21.15
CA PRO A 103 9.15 -2.28 20.42
C PRO A 103 8.55 -1.69 19.15
N PHE A 104 9.02 -0.49 18.78
CA PHE A 104 8.53 0.21 17.60
C PHE A 104 8.74 -0.65 16.34
N PRO A 105 7.72 -0.78 15.46
CA PRO A 105 7.82 -1.60 14.25
C PRO A 105 8.66 -0.92 13.17
N ILE A 106 9.98 -0.86 13.37
CA ILE A 106 10.93 -0.17 12.49
C ILE A 106 10.81 -0.67 11.05
N ALA A 107 10.82 -1.98 10.81
CA ALA A 107 10.74 -2.54 9.46
C ALA A 107 9.46 -2.10 8.70
N THR A 108 8.30 -2.13 9.37
CA THR A 108 7.03 -1.70 8.76
C THR A 108 7.02 -0.19 8.52
N ALA A 109 7.59 0.60 9.44
CA ALA A 109 7.71 2.05 9.28
C ALA A 109 8.66 2.42 8.12
N SER A 110 9.81 1.75 8.01
CA SER A 110 10.78 1.98 6.94
C SER A 110 10.20 1.63 5.57
N LEU A 111 9.51 0.49 5.44
CA LEU A 111 8.82 0.12 4.20
C LEU A 111 7.71 1.11 3.83
N LEU A 112 6.97 1.63 4.82
CA LEU A 112 5.97 2.67 4.58
C LEU A 112 6.61 3.98 4.09
N ALA A 113 7.73 4.39 4.69
CA ALA A 113 8.49 5.55 4.27
C ALA A 113 9.02 5.40 2.83
N LEU A 114 9.55 4.22 2.48
CA LEU A 114 9.98 3.92 1.11
C LEU A 114 8.83 3.98 0.11
N ASN A 115 7.65 3.48 0.47
CA ASN A 115 6.47 3.56 -0.39
C ASN A 115 5.98 5.00 -0.59
N LEU A 116 6.03 5.82 0.46
CA LEU A 116 5.73 7.26 0.36
C LEU A 116 6.76 7.97 -0.53
N ALA A 117 8.05 7.67 -0.38
CA ALA A 117 9.08 8.21 -1.25
C ALA A 117 8.86 7.80 -2.72
N MET A 118 8.44 6.55 -2.97
CA MET A 118 8.09 6.08 -4.31
C MET A 118 6.85 6.77 -4.88
N LEU A 119 5.83 7.05 -4.07
CA LEU A 119 4.67 7.85 -4.47
C LEU A 119 5.08 9.28 -4.84
N LEU A 120 5.94 9.91 -4.04
CA LEU A 120 6.46 11.24 -4.33
C LEU A 120 7.30 11.25 -5.61
N ALA A 121 8.17 10.25 -5.81
CA ALA A 121 8.96 10.11 -7.03
C ALA A 121 8.08 9.89 -8.28
N PHE A 122 6.99 9.13 -8.15
CA PHE A 122 6.02 8.94 -9.22
C PHE A 122 5.25 10.23 -9.52
N ALA A 123 4.75 10.91 -8.49
CA ALA A 123 4.00 12.15 -8.64
C ALA A 123 4.84 13.31 -9.18
N ALA A 124 6.14 13.35 -8.85
CA ALA A 124 7.09 14.35 -9.33
C ALA A 124 7.64 14.05 -10.74
N GLY A 125 7.21 12.95 -11.39
CA GLY A 125 7.71 12.54 -12.71
C GLY A 125 9.15 12.02 -12.72
N LEU A 126 9.81 11.94 -11.56
CA LEU A 126 11.20 11.46 -11.40
C LEU A 126 11.40 10.02 -11.89
N LEU A 127 10.33 9.21 -11.93
CA LEU A 127 10.34 7.85 -12.48
C LEU A 127 10.34 7.79 -14.02
N GLY A 128 10.24 8.92 -14.72
CA GLY A 128 10.37 9.00 -16.19
C GLY A 128 9.09 9.40 -16.92
N ILE A 129 8.28 10.28 -16.32
CA ILE A 129 7.26 11.05 -17.05
C ILE A 129 7.95 12.22 -17.76
#